data_AF-A0A8M1KC96-F1
#
_entry.id   AF-A0A8M1KC96-F1
#
_cell.length_a   1.000
_cell.length_b   1.000
_cell.length_c   1.000
_cell.angle_alpha   90.00
_cell.angle_beta   90.00
_cell.angle_gamma   90.00
#
_symmetry.space_group_name_H-M   'P 1'
#
loop_
_entity.id
_entity.type
_entity.pdbx_description
1 polymer ?
#
loop_
_entity_poly.entity_id
_entity_poly.type
_entity_poly.pdbx_seq_one_letter_code
_entity_poly.pdbx_strand_id
1 'polypeptide(L)'
;MSSPVLPLETVATLLDELGDSLAGLTQTESQDDWVEYGDAVLQATNKLVSTLVEPTMTENTRNLTTNHTEVRIDSVGPNVTLSETPTIHIKEASLDINLLYIANKSNGSASVALVALIYMETVLDPNLLHTETDTIKTTISRVVSISLPKTNISLLPGSFTLTLQHTMVSLIVVEKNL
;
A
#
# COMPACT_ATOMS: atom_id res chain seq x y z
N MET A 1 8.72 7.88 -21.87
CA MET A 1 7.67 8.91 -21.71
C MET A 1 7.26 8.91 -20.26
N SER A 2 7.37 10.02 -19.52
CA SER A 2 6.90 10.09 -18.13
C SER A 2 5.37 10.10 -18.12
N SER A 3 4.74 9.25 -17.32
CA SER A 3 3.29 9.30 -17.11
C SER A 3 2.90 10.68 -16.57
N PRO A 4 1.78 11.27 -17.04
CA PRO A 4 1.31 12.57 -16.58
C PRO A 4 1.08 12.57 -15.07
N VAL A 5 1.43 13.69 -14.42
CA VAL A 5 1.11 13.90 -13.01
C VAL A 5 -0.34 14.35 -12.92
N LEU A 6 -1.17 13.63 -12.17
CA LEU A 6 -2.57 13.99 -11.97
C LEU A 6 -2.73 14.89 -10.74
N PRO A 7 -3.74 15.79 -10.73
CA PRO A 7 -4.07 16.57 -9.54
C PRO A 7 -4.43 15.67 -8.35
N LEU A 8 -4.00 16.08 -7.16
CA LEU A 8 -4.21 15.32 -5.92
C LEU A 8 -5.71 15.06 -5.65
N GLU A 9 -6.57 16.07 -5.86
CA GLU A 9 -8.02 15.92 -5.71
C GLU A 9 -8.63 14.90 -6.68
N THR A 10 -8.17 14.88 -7.94
CA THR A 10 -8.65 13.90 -8.92
C THR A 10 -8.29 12.48 -8.50
N VAL A 11 -7.07 12.27 -8.00
CA VAL A 11 -6.64 10.95 -7.51
C VAL A 11 -7.41 10.57 -6.24
N ALA A 12 -7.65 11.52 -5.34
CA ALA A 12 -8.44 11.31 -4.13
C ALA A 12 -9.86 10.82 -4.46
N THR A 13 -10.56 11.50 -5.36
CA THR A 13 -11.91 11.11 -5.79
C THR A 13 -11.93 9.71 -6.40
N LEU A 14 -10.97 9.38 -7.28
CA LEU A 14 -10.92 8.05 -7.91
C LEU A 14 -10.58 6.94 -6.90
N LEU A 15 -9.75 7.22 -5.89
CA LEU A 15 -9.47 6.25 -4.82
C LEU A 15 -10.68 6.04 -3.91
N ASP A 16 -11.43 7.10 -3.59
CA ASP A 16 -12.68 6.99 -2.84
C ASP A 16 -13.72 6.17 -3.61
N GLU A 17 -13.91 6.43 -4.92
CA GLU A 17 -14.83 5.66 -5.76
C GLU A 17 -14.46 4.17 -5.84
N LEU A 18 -13.17 3.85 -5.93
CA LEU A 18 -12.69 2.46 -5.90
C LEU A 18 -12.99 1.80 -4.54
N GLY A 19 -12.76 2.53 -3.44
CA GLY A 19 -13.07 2.05 -2.10
C GLY A 19 -14.57 1.86 -1.85
N ASP A 20 -15.41 2.77 -2.33
CA ASP A 20 -16.87 2.66 -2.26
C ASP A 20 -17.37 1.43 -3.05
N SER A 21 -16.79 1.18 -4.24
CA SER A 21 -17.11 0.01 -5.05
C SER A 21 -16.73 -1.29 -4.33
N LEU A 22 -15.57 -1.32 -3.66
CA LEU A 22 -15.13 -2.47 -2.85
C LEU A 22 -16.06 -2.69 -1.64
N ALA A 23 -16.41 -1.64 -0.91
CA ALA A 23 -17.28 -1.70 0.25
C ALA A 23 -18.73 -2.11 -0.10
N GLY A 24 -19.17 -1.85 -1.33
CA GLY A 24 -20.49 -2.21 -1.83
C GLY A 24 -20.64 -3.67 -2.29
N LEU A 25 -19.56 -4.45 -2.34
CA LEU A 25 -19.63 -5.85 -2.77
C LEU A 25 -20.41 -6.72 -1.78
N THR A 26 -21.29 -7.58 -2.29
CA THR A 26 -22.10 -8.52 -1.50
C THR A 26 -21.60 -9.95 -1.67
N GLN A 27 -21.68 -10.79 -0.63
CA GLN A 27 -21.19 -12.20 -0.59
C GLN A 27 -21.96 -13.19 -1.50
N THR A 28 -22.52 -12.72 -2.61
CA THR A 28 -23.21 -13.55 -3.61
C THR A 28 -22.27 -14.10 -4.68
N GLU A 29 -21.06 -13.53 -4.80
CA GLU A 29 -20.04 -13.90 -5.79
C GLU A 29 -19.14 -15.05 -5.32
N SER A 30 -18.51 -15.77 -6.25
CA SER A 30 -17.60 -16.87 -5.93
C SER A 30 -16.27 -16.36 -5.38
N GLN A 31 -15.57 -17.17 -4.58
CA GLN A 31 -14.30 -16.77 -3.96
C GLN A 31 -13.22 -16.37 -4.97
N ASP A 32 -13.20 -17.00 -6.15
CA ASP A 32 -12.25 -16.66 -7.22
C ASP A 32 -12.51 -15.25 -7.79
N ASP A 33 -13.78 -14.85 -7.91
CA ASP A 33 -14.19 -13.52 -8.38
C ASP A 33 -13.71 -12.42 -7.40
N TRP A 34 -13.74 -12.70 -6.09
CA TRP A 34 -13.24 -11.78 -5.08
C TRP A 34 -11.73 -11.57 -5.19
N VAL A 35 -10.95 -12.63 -5.40
CA VAL A 35 -9.50 -12.52 -5.56
C VAL A 35 -9.15 -11.65 -6.76
N GLU A 36 -9.79 -11.90 -7.91
CA GLU A 36 -9.58 -11.10 -9.12
C GLU A 36 -9.96 -9.63 -8.90
N TYR A 37 -11.07 -9.38 -8.21
CA TYR A 37 -11.51 -8.02 -7.90
C TYR A 37 -10.54 -7.29 -6.96
N GLY A 38 -10.08 -7.96 -5.89
CA GLY A 38 -9.11 -7.40 -4.95
C GLY A 38 -7.80 -7.05 -5.63
N ASP A 39 -7.31 -7.92 -6.51
CA ASP A 39 -6.12 -7.65 -7.31
C ASP A 39 -6.34 -6.47 -8.27
N ALA A 40 -7.49 -6.39 -8.93
CA ALA A 40 -7.82 -5.26 -9.79
C ALA A 40 -7.85 -3.93 -9.03
N VAL A 41 -8.42 -3.89 -7.83
CA VAL A 41 -8.42 -2.69 -6.97
C VAL A 41 -7.00 -2.33 -6.52
N LEU A 42 -6.18 -3.32 -6.15
CA LEU A 42 -4.78 -3.09 -5.76
C LEU A 42 -3.96 -2.52 -6.92
N GLN A 43 -4.10 -3.10 -8.13
CA GLN A 43 -3.45 -2.61 -9.34
C GLN A 43 -3.91 -1.18 -9.71
N ALA A 44 -5.21 -0.93 -9.66
CA ALA A 44 -5.78 0.40 -9.95
C ALA A 44 -5.27 1.45 -8.95
N THR A 45 -5.27 1.11 -7.65
CA THR A 45 -4.72 1.95 -6.59
C THR A 45 -3.26 2.29 -6.86
N ASN A 46 -2.41 1.28 -7.10
CA ASN A 46 -0.99 1.49 -7.37
C ASN A 46 -0.76 2.36 -8.61
N LYS A 47 -1.57 2.18 -9.66
CA LYS A 47 -1.51 3.01 -10.86
C LYS A 47 -1.88 4.47 -10.56
N LEU A 48 -2.98 4.71 -9.84
CA LEU A 48 -3.41 6.05 -9.44
C LEU A 48 -2.38 6.74 -8.55
N VAL A 49 -1.89 6.06 -7.51
CA VAL A 49 -0.83 6.56 -6.62
C VAL A 49 0.44 6.88 -7.39
N SER A 50 0.82 6.07 -8.40
CA SER A 50 1.99 6.38 -9.23
C SER A 50 1.87 7.69 -10.01
N THR A 51 0.64 8.15 -10.30
CA THR A 51 0.43 9.44 -10.98
C THR A 51 0.69 10.65 -10.08
N LEU A 52 0.70 10.48 -8.76
CA LEU A 52 1.02 11.54 -7.79
C LEU A 52 2.52 11.83 -7.68
N VAL A 53 3.37 10.97 -8.26
CA VAL A 53 4.83 11.16 -8.20
C VAL A 53 5.24 12.31 -9.12
N GLU A 54 5.67 13.42 -8.52
CA GLU A 54 6.25 14.55 -9.22
C GLU A 54 7.78 14.37 -9.38
N PRO A 55 8.36 14.71 -10.54
CA PRO A 55 9.80 14.80 -10.68
C PRO A 55 10.38 15.79 -9.66
N THR A 56 11.42 15.38 -8.93
CA THR A 56 12.16 16.25 -7.99
C THR A 56 13.66 16.14 -8.25
N MET A 57 14.39 17.23 -8.01
CA MET A 57 15.86 17.22 -8.02
C MET A 57 16.44 16.88 -6.64
N THR A 58 15.69 17.11 -5.56
CA THR A 58 16.15 16.93 -4.17
C THR A 58 15.31 15.86 -3.48
N GLU A 59 14.40 16.21 -2.59
CA GLU A 59 13.46 15.32 -1.93
C GLU A 59 12.05 15.90 -2.06
N ASN A 60 11.04 15.03 -2.10
CA ASN A 60 9.65 15.45 -2.10
C ASN A 60 8.81 14.42 -1.37
N THR A 61 7.85 14.91 -0.60
CA THR A 61 6.89 14.11 0.12
C THR A 61 5.48 14.50 -0.32
N ARG A 62 4.65 13.50 -0.56
CA ARG A 62 3.21 13.66 -0.80
C ARG A 62 2.45 12.73 0.12
N ASN A 63 1.39 13.25 0.71
CA ASN A 63 0.45 12.49 1.52
C ASN A 63 -0.93 12.65 0.92
N LEU A 64 -1.73 11.59 0.97
CA LEU A 64 -3.14 11.63 0.61
C LEU A 64 -3.90 10.73 1.57
N THR A 65 -4.99 11.25 2.11
CA THR A 65 -5.91 10.48 2.94
C THR A 65 -7.31 10.67 2.37
N THR A 66 -8.00 9.56 2.21
CA THR A 66 -9.38 9.46 1.70
C THR A 66 -10.20 8.67 2.73
N ASN A 67 -11.47 8.37 2.44
CA ASN A 67 -12.28 7.55 3.35
C ASN A 67 -11.80 6.10 3.39
N HIS A 68 -11.14 5.63 2.32
CA HIS A 68 -10.79 4.21 2.14
C HIS A 68 -9.30 3.95 1.97
N THR A 69 -8.47 4.98 1.88
CA THR A 69 -7.04 4.83 1.58
C THR A 69 -6.21 5.90 2.27
N GLU A 70 -5.09 5.49 2.86
CA GLU A 70 -4.03 6.37 3.35
C GLU A 70 -2.77 6.12 2.53
N VAL A 71 -2.19 7.17 1.96
CA VAL A 71 -1.04 7.11 1.06
C VAL A 71 0.05 8.05 1.57
N ARG A 72 1.27 7.52 1.60
CA ARG A 72 2.50 8.29 1.80
C ARG A 72 3.46 7.98 0.65
N ILE A 73 3.93 9.01 -0.03
CA ILE A 73 4.92 8.91 -1.11
C ILE A 73 6.13 9.75 -0.73
N ASP A 74 7.30 9.12 -0.66
CA ASP A 74 8.57 9.81 -0.52
C ASP A 74 9.40 9.59 -1.79
N SER A 75 9.97 10.68 -2.31
CA SER A 75 10.76 10.70 -3.54
C SER A 75 12.09 11.40 -3.30
N VAL A 76 13.14 10.89 -3.93
CA VAL A 76 14.47 11.49 -3.95
C VAL A 76 14.95 11.64 -5.40
N GLY A 77 15.67 12.71 -5.64
CA GLY A 77 16.28 13.09 -6.90
C GLY A 77 17.80 13.18 -6.82
N PRO A 78 18.47 13.53 -7.93
CA PRO A 78 19.92 13.37 -8.05
C PRO A 78 20.75 14.28 -7.14
N ASN A 79 20.14 15.35 -6.62
CA ASN A 79 20.76 16.35 -5.77
C ASN A 79 20.30 16.26 -4.31
N VAL A 80 19.69 15.13 -3.89
CA VAL A 80 19.32 14.90 -2.49
C VAL A 80 20.53 15.04 -1.58
N THR A 81 20.39 15.78 -0.48
CA THR A 81 21.48 16.01 0.50
C THR A 81 21.30 15.23 1.79
N LEU A 82 20.24 14.42 1.90
CA LEU A 82 19.98 13.57 3.05
C LEU A 82 21.12 12.57 3.24
N SER A 83 21.60 12.45 4.48
CA SER A 83 22.61 11.45 4.86
C SER A 83 22.00 10.05 5.03
N GLU A 84 20.70 9.97 5.31
CA GLU A 84 19.94 8.74 5.52
C GLU A 84 18.50 8.88 5.03
N THR A 85 17.84 7.77 4.71
CA THR A 85 16.42 7.79 4.33
C THR A 85 15.55 7.77 5.59
N PRO A 86 14.63 8.73 5.79
CA PRO A 86 13.70 8.68 6.90
C PRO A 86 12.76 7.47 6.82
N THR A 87 12.39 6.90 7.97
CA THR A 87 11.31 5.92 8.04
C THR A 87 9.99 6.54 7.58
N ILE A 88 9.27 5.80 6.76
CA ILE A 88 7.99 6.20 6.20
C ILE A 88 6.89 5.73 7.15
N HIS A 89 6.03 6.65 7.58
CA HIS A 89 4.96 6.36 8.53
C HIS A 89 3.59 6.69 7.94
N ILE A 90 2.66 5.76 8.14
CA ILE A 90 1.21 5.96 8.06
C ILE A 90 0.58 5.48 9.38
N LYS A 91 -0.71 5.69 9.60
CA LYS A 91 -1.36 5.45 10.90
C LYS A 91 -1.11 4.06 11.48
N GLU A 92 -1.22 3.01 10.66
CA GLU A 92 -1.20 1.60 11.11
C GLU A 92 0.02 0.82 10.57
N ALA A 93 0.97 1.50 9.91
CA ALA A 93 2.17 0.85 9.38
C ALA A 93 3.36 1.81 9.25
N SER A 94 4.55 1.24 9.28
CA SER A 94 5.78 1.96 8.92
C SER A 94 6.70 1.13 8.04
N LEU A 95 7.43 1.81 7.17
CA LEU A 95 8.38 1.21 6.25
C LEU A 95 9.74 1.88 6.41
N ASP A 96 10.74 1.07 6.75
CA ASP A 96 12.15 1.41 6.63
C ASP A 96 12.69 0.79 5.34
N ILE A 97 13.09 1.66 4.42
CA ILE A 97 13.66 1.28 3.14
C ILE A 97 14.77 2.27 2.78
N ASN A 98 15.91 1.77 2.30
CA ASN A 98 17.02 2.62 1.89
C ASN A 98 16.76 3.23 0.50
N LEU A 99 15.92 4.25 0.44
CA LEU A 99 15.51 4.92 -0.80
C LEU A 99 16.71 5.58 -1.50
N LEU A 100 17.68 6.11 -0.74
CA LEU A 100 18.92 6.67 -1.30
C LEU A 100 19.74 5.60 -2.06
N TYR A 101 19.84 4.40 -1.50
CA TYR A 101 20.53 3.30 -2.16
C TYR A 101 19.78 2.85 -3.43
N ILE A 102 18.45 2.80 -3.39
CA ILE A 102 17.61 2.52 -4.57
C ILE A 102 17.83 3.59 -5.64
N ALA A 103 17.82 4.87 -5.28
CA ALA A 103 18.07 5.97 -6.20
C ALA A 103 19.45 5.88 -6.87
N ASN A 104 20.49 5.53 -6.12
CA ASN A 104 21.83 5.29 -6.67
C ASN A 104 21.84 4.16 -7.73
N LYS A 105 20.95 3.17 -7.59
CA LYS A 105 20.75 2.10 -8.60
C LYS A 105 19.77 2.47 -9.71
N SER A 106 19.16 3.65 -9.65
CA SER A 106 18.09 4.08 -10.54
C SER A 106 18.34 5.48 -11.11
N ASN A 107 19.54 5.70 -11.67
CA ASN A 107 19.93 6.97 -12.30
C ASN A 107 19.83 8.20 -11.39
N GLY A 108 20.02 8.01 -10.08
CA GLY A 108 19.98 9.08 -9.09
C GLY A 108 18.58 9.48 -8.66
N SER A 109 17.52 8.74 -9.00
CA SER A 109 16.15 9.08 -8.55
C SER A 109 15.35 7.84 -8.19
N ALA A 110 14.55 7.94 -7.13
CA ALA A 110 13.64 6.88 -6.73
C ALA A 110 12.45 7.46 -5.97
N SER A 111 11.33 6.76 -6.04
CA SER A 111 10.15 7.03 -5.24
C SER A 111 9.64 5.75 -4.64
N VAL A 112 9.09 5.84 -3.44
CA VAL A 112 8.40 4.74 -2.77
C VAL A 112 7.05 5.25 -2.30
N ALA A 113 6.03 4.42 -2.47
CA ALA A 113 4.71 4.65 -1.94
C ALA A 113 4.36 3.56 -0.92
N LEU A 114 3.94 3.98 0.26
CA LEU A 114 3.30 3.14 1.27
C LEU A 114 1.81 3.49 1.31
N VAL A 115 0.96 2.50 1.08
CA VAL A 115 -0.48 2.66 0.96
C VAL A 115 -1.18 1.72 1.94
N ALA A 116 -2.06 2.22 2.80
CA ALA A 116 -3.02 1.40 3.54
C ALA A 116 -4.37 1.43 2.84
N LEU A 117 -4.98 0.25 2.70
CA LEU A 117 -6.27 0.04 2.06
C LEU A 117 -7.29 -0.42 3.10
N ILE A 118 -8.37 0.35 3.25
CA ILE A 118 -9.50 0.01 4.12
C ILE A 118 -10.44 -0.93 3.35
N TYR A 119 -11.06 -1.89 4.04
CA TYR A 119 -11.96 -2.91 3.51
C TYR A 119 -11.30 -3.97 2.62
N MET A 120 -10.01 -3.86 2.29
CA MET A 120 -9.31 -4.89 1.52
C MET A 120 -9.20 -6.22 2.28
N GLU A 121 -9.28 -6.20 3.61
CA GLU A 121 -9.39 -7.39 4.45
C GLU A 121 -10.66 -8.22 4.19
N THR A 122 -11.70 -7.64 3.60
CA THR A 122 -12.93 -8.35 3.23
C THR A 122 -12.76 -9.18 1.95
N VAL A 123 -11.77 -8.83 1.13
CA VAL A 123 -11.50 -9.46 -0.16
C VAL A 123 -10.30 -10.38 -0.08
N LEU A 124 -9.28 -10.00 0.69
CA LEU A 124 -8.18 -10.87 1.09
C LEU A 124 -8.59 -11.73 2.28
N ASP A 125 -9.58 -12.61 2.05
CA ASP A 125 -10.03 -13.59 3.05
C ASP A 125 -8.82 -14.42 3.52
N PRO A 126 -8.54 -14.50 4.83
CA PRO A 126 -7.49 -15.36 5.38
C PRO A 126 -7.52 -16.80 4.87
N ASN A 127 -8.69 -17.32 4.49
CA ASN A 127 -8.88 -18.66 3.93
C ASN A 127 -8.21 -18.85 2.57
N LEU A 128 -7.84 -17.78 1.88
CA LEU A 128 -7.00 -17.83 0.67
C LEU A 128 -5.58 -18.32 0.94
N LEU A 129 -5.11 -18.25 2.20
CA LEU A 129 -3.77 -18.73 2.56
C LEU A 129 -3.79 -20.23 2.76
N HIS A 130 -2.92 -20.96 2.06
CA HIS A 130 -2.78 -22.41 2.26
C HIS A 130 -1.91 -22.72 3.48
N THR A 131 -2.39 -23.62 4.33
CA THR A 131 -1.67 -24.15 5.49
C THR A 131 -1.64 -25.67 5.40
N GLU A 132 -0.58 -26.31 5.91
CA GLU A 132 -0.45 -27.78 5.89
C GLU A 132 -1.52 -28.48 6.72
N THR A 133 -2.04 -27.79 7.74
CA THR A 133 -3.12 -28.25 8.62
C THR A 133 -4.34 -27.36 8.52
N ASP A 134 -5.50 -27.93 8.82
CA ASP A 134 -6.75 -27.18 8.91
C ASP A 134 -6.71 -26.28 10.16
N THR A 135 -6.48 -24.99 9.94
CA THR A 135 -6.31 -23.98 10.99
C THR A 135 -7.20 -22.78 10.73
N ILE A 136 -7.68 -22.17 11.81
CA ILE A 136 -8.41 -20.90 11.73
C ILE A 136 -7.41 -19.79 11.40
N LYS A 137 -7.69 -19.04 10.34
CA LYS A 137 -6.85 -17.95 9.86
C LYS A 137 -7.54 -16.62 10.13
N THR A 138 -6.79 -15.60 10.49
CA THR A 138 -7.33 -14.28 10.83
C THR A 138 -6.39 -13.20 10.36
N THR A 139 -6.92 -12.20 9.67
CA THR A 139 -6.21 -10.96 9.35
C THR A 139 -6.24 -10.08 10.59
N ILE A 140 -5.06 -9.77 11.14
CA ILE A 140 -4.92 -9.01 12.40
C ILE A 140 -4.35 -7.61 12.20
N SER A 141 -4.11 -7.21 10.95
CA SER A 141 -3.53 -5.90 10.59
C SER A 141 -4.21 -5.38 9.32
N ARG A 142 -4.07 -4.08 9.06
CA ARG A 142 -4.48 -3.50 7.79
C ARG A 142 -3.73 -4.10 6.61
N VAL A 143 -4.39 -4.25 5.48
CA VAL A 143 -3.72 -4.53 4.21
C VAL A 143 -2.97 -3.29 3.75
N VAL A 144 -1.68 -3.46 3.49
CA VAL A 144 -0.83 -2.39 2.95
C VAL A 144 -0.21 -2.81 1.63
N SER A 145 0.03 -1.83 0.76
CA SER A 145 0.81 -1.97 -0.47
C SER A 145 2.06 -1.12 -0.38
N ILE A 146 3.17 -1.68 -0.86
CA ILE A 146 4.43 -0.96 -1.05
C ILE A 146 4.78 -1.05 -2.52
N SER A 147 5.02 0.10 -3.15
CA SER A 147 5.47 0.15 -4.54
C SER A 147 6.62 1.12 -4.73
N LEU A 148 7.42 0.91 -5.77
CA LEU A 148 8.50 1.81 -6.20
C LEU A 148 8.10 2.53 -7.50
N PRO A 149 7.12 3.46 -7.46
CA PRO A 149 6.64 4.10 -8.67
C PRO A 149 7.75 4.93 -9.33
N LYS A 150 7.72 5.00 -10.66
CA LYS A 150 8.67 5.77 -11.48
C LYS A 150 10.16 5.53 -11.16
N THR A 151 10.48 4.37 -10.58
CA THR A 151 11.84 3.95 -10.26
C THR A 151 12.28 2.90 -11.26
N ASN A 152 13.34 3.20 -12.02
CA ASN A 152 13.89 2.28 -13.02
C ASN A 152 14.90 1.35 -12.36
N ILE A 153 14.45 0.18 -11.91
CA ILE A 153 15.30 -0.82 -11.27
C ILE A 153 14.95 -2.24 -11.71
N SER A 154 15.96 -3.07 -11.95
CA SER A 154 15.80 -4.47 -12.37
C SER A 154 15.78 -5.45 -11.20
N LEU A 155 16.29 -5.06 -10.02
CA LEU A 155 16.31 -5.88 -8.82
C LEU A 155 16.26 -4.99 -7.58
N LEU A 156 15.36 -5.31 -6.63
CA LEU A 156 15.30 -4.64 -5.33
C LEU A 156 16.65 -4.79 -4.60
N PRO A 157 17.36 -3.69 -4.30
CA PRO A 157 18.70 -3.77 -3.81
C PRO A 157 18.62 -3.66 -2.28
N GLY A 158 18.71 -4.81 -1.59
CA GLY A 158 18.73 -4.89 -0.12
C GLY A 158 17.40 -5.27 0.53
N SER A 159 17.42 -5.36 1.87
CA SER A 159 16.24 -5.62 2.70
C SER A 159 15.50 -4.33 3.02
N PHE A 160 14.20 -4.45 3.26
CA PHE A 160 13.38 -3.40 3.87
C PHE A 160 12.70 -3.98 5.12
N THR A 161 12.31 -3.11 6.05
CA THR A 161 11.57 -3.49 7.25
C THR A 161 10.18 -2.89 7.18
N LEU A 162 9.16 -3.73 7.12
CA LEU A 162 7.76 -3.34 7.26
C LEU A 162 7.30 -3.67 8.67
N THR A 163 6.77 -2.68 9.38
CA THR A 163 6.09 -2.86 10.67
C THR A 163 4.61 -2.59 10.49
N LEU A 164 3.77 -3.53 10.93
CA LEU A 164 2.32 -3.44 10.85
C LEU A 164 1.77 -3.41 12.27
N GLN A 165 0.90 -2.45 12.55
CA GLN A 165 0.17 -2.42 13.81
C GLN A 165 -0.95 -3.46 13.75
N HIS A 166 -1.03 -4.31 14.77
CA HIS A 166 -2.17 -5.22 14.92
C HIS A 166 -3.42 -4.40 15.31
N THR A 167 -4.53 -4.58 14.59
CA THR A 167 -5.79 -3.83 14.74
C THR A 167 -6.87 -4.61 15.50
N MET A 168 -6.53 -5.74 16.14
CA MET A 168 -7.50 -6.63 16.77
C MET A 168 -8.47 -5.88 17.70
N VAL A 169 -9.73 -5.79 17.28
CA VAL A 169 -10.87 -5.37 18.11
C VAL A 169 -11.25 -6.59 18.95
N SER A 170 -11.06 -6.48 20.27
CA SER A 170 -11.53 -7.36 21.36
C SER A 170 -11.95 -8.80 20.98
N LEU A 171 -11.18 -9.79 21.45
CA LEU A 171 -11.68 -11.16 21.64
C LEU A 171 -12.94 -11.13 22.53
N ILE A 172 -14.13 -11.36 21.96
CA ILE A 172 -15.28 -11.79 22.75
C ILE A 172 -15.11 -13.30 22.93
N VAL A 173 -14.55 -13.71 24.07
CA VAL A 173 -14.67 -15.09 24.54
C VAL A 173 -16.12 -15.27 24.97
N VAL A 174 -16.92 -15.91 24.13
CA VAL A 174 -18.23 -16.42 24.56
C VAL A 174 -17.97 -17.71 25.32
N GLU A 175 -17.85 -17.63 26.65
CA GLU A 175 -17.94 -18.82 27.48
C GLU A 175 -19.34 -19.43 27.32
N LYS A 176 -19.42 -20.58 26.65
CA LYS A 176 -20.59 -21.45 26.76
C LYS A 176 -20.56 -22.06 28.16
N ASN A 177 -21.37 -21.53 29.07
CA ASN A 177 -21.74 -22.26 30.27
C ASN A 177 -22.53 -23.50 29.85
N LEU A 178 -21.97 -24.68 30.16
CA LEU A 178 -22.62 -25.99 30.06
C LEU A 178 -23.66 -26.17 31.18
#